data_AF-A0A2T6ND98-F1
#
_entry.id   AF-A0A2T6ND98-F1
#
_cell.length_a   1.000
_cell.length_b   1.000
_cell.length_c   1.000
_cell.angle_alpha   90.00
_cell.angle_beta   90.00
_cell.angle_gamma   90.00
#
_symmetry.space_group_name_H-M   'P 1'
#
loop_
_entity.id
_entity.type
_entity.pdbx_description
1 polymer ?
#
loop_
_entity_poly.entity_id
_entity_poly.type
_entity_poly.pdbx_seq_one_letter_code
_entity_poly.pdbx_strand_id
1 'polypeptide(L)'
;MSYYRHHLFFCVNERSDGRTYCAQHGAQRMRDYMKQRVKAMGLSGPGGIRINTAGCLDRCDQGPVLVVYPEAVWYTFVDHEDLDEILQSHLIEGKVVERLLLD
;
A
#
# COMPACT_ATOMS: atom_id res chain seq x y z
N MET A 1 -6.24 16.63 15.48
CA MET A 1 -5.41 16.49 14.26
C MET A 1 -4.91 15.06 14.21
N SER A 2 -4.94 14.42 13.03
CA SER A 2 -4.36 13.07 12.88
C SER A 2 -2.84 13.11 13.08
N TYR A 3 -2.27 12.11 13.76
CA TYR A 3 -0.81 12.01 13.95
C TYR A 3 -0.09 11.72 12.63
N TYR A 4 -0.73 11.02 11.70
CA TYR A 4 -0.24 10.79 10.34
C TYR A 4 -1.22 11.39 9.33
N ARG A 5 -0.72 11.97 8.25
CA ARG A 5 -1.56 12.43 7.13
C ARG A 5 -2.19 11.24 6.41
N HIS A 6 -1.41 10.19 6.16
CA HIS A 6 -1.88 8.97 5.50
C HIS A 6 -1.41 7.71 6.21
N HIS A 7 -2.28 6.69 6.19
CA HIS A 7 -1.92 5.31 6.55
C HIS A 7 -2.08 4.42 5.33
N LEU A 8 -1.02 3.71 4.97
CA LEU A 8 -1.07 2.66 3.96
C LEU A 8 -1.01 1.31 4.66
N PHE A 9 -2.01 0.46 4.45
CA PHE A 9 -2.01 -0.91 4.94
C PHE A 9 -1.77 -1.86 3.77
N PHE A 10 -0.59 -2.47 3.72
CA PHE A 10 -0.28 -3.52 2.76
C PHE A 10 -0.73 -4.87 3.33
N CYS A 11 -1.55 -5.60 2.58
CA CYS A 11 -1.82 -7.00 2.91
C CYS A 11 -0.56 -7.81 2.60
N VAL A 12 0.07 -8.39 3.62
CA VAL A 12 1.23 -9.29 3.45
C VAL A 12 0.90 -10.72 3.91
N ASN A 13 -0.39 -11.04 3.97
CA ASN A 13 -0.86 -12.33 4.47
C ASN A 13 -0.31 -13.49 3.62
N GLU A 14 0.11 -14.55 4.29
CA GLU A 14 0.55 -15.82 3.73
C GLU A 14 -0.43 -16.93 4.12
N ARG A 15 -0.60 -17.95 3.25
CA ARG A 15 -1.44 -19.12 3.53
C ARG A 15 -0.78 -20.39 3.01
N SER A 16 -1.09 -21.51 3.64
CA SER A 16 -0.68 -22.85 3.22
C SER A 16 -1.83 -23.71 2.68
N ASP A 17 -3.04 -23.14 2.58
CA ASP A 17 -4.28 -23.85 2.23
C ASP A 17 -4.62 -23.85 0.72
N GLY A 18 -3.69 -23.41 -0.13
CA GLY A 18 -3.81 -23.42 -1.60
C GLY A 18 -4.66 -22.29 -2.19
N ARG A 19 -5.27 -21.43 -1.37
CA ARG A 19 -5.96 -20.22 -1.87
C ARG A 19 -4.98 -19.13 -2.27
N THR A 20 -5.43 -18.17 -3.08
CA THR A 20 -4.66 -16.97 -3.40
C THR A 20 -4.41 -16.11 -2.14
N TYR A 21 -3.23 -15.50 -2.06
CA TYR A 21 -2.86 -14.62 -0.95
C TYR A 21 -1.80 -13.60 -1.38
N CYS A 22 -1.75 -12.43 -0.74
CA CYS A 22 -0.91 -11.33 -1.21
C CYS A 22 0.60 -11.60 -1.10
N ALA A 23 1.07 -12.35 -0.09
CA ALA A 23 2.49 -12.66 0.05
C ALA A 23 3.06 -13.47 -1.12
N GLN A 24 2.25 -14.27 -1.84
CA GLN A 24 2.70 -15.02 -3.02
C GLN A 24 3.16 -14.09 -4.15
N HIS A 25 2.64 -12.86 -4.19
CA HIS A 25 3.00 -11.81 -5.14
C HIS A 25 4.14 -10.92 -4.62
N GLY A 26 4.84 -11.32 -3.55
CA GLY A 26 5.95 -10.55 -3.00
C GLY A 26 5.54 -9.30 -2.20
N ALA A 27 4.29 -9.21 -1.73
CA ALA A 27 3.74 -8.03 -1.06
C ALA A 27 4.58 -7.53 0.14
N GLN A 28 5.26 -8.43 0.87
CA GLN A 28 6.18 -8.04 1.96
C GLN A 28 7.35 -7.19 1.44
N ARG A 29 7.99 -7.60 0.33
CA ARG A 29 9.10 -6.85 -0.28
C ARG A 29 8.62 -5.50 -0.80
N MET A 30 7.45 -5.47 -1.42
CA MET A 30 6.80 -4.27 -1.96
C MET A 30 6.46 -3.25 -0.86
N ARG A 31 5.93 -3.73 0.27
CA ARG A 31 5.72 -2.91 1.47
C ARG A 31 7.03 -2.33 2.00
N ASP A 32 8.10 -3.14 2.05
CA ASP A 32 9.38 -2.71 2.59
C ASP A 32 10.08 -1.70 1.68
N TYR A 33 9.93 -1.86 0.36
CA TYR A 33 10.33 -0.85 -0.64
C TYR A 33 9.63 0.49 -0.36
N MET A 34 8.29 0.51 -0.30
CA MET A 34 7.52 1.73 -0.04
C MET A 34 7.93 2.39 1.28
N LYS A 35 8.15 1.61 2.34
CA LYS A 35 8.62 2.13 3.64
C LYS A 35 9.98 2.80 3.53
N GLN A 36 10.92 2.20 2.80
CA GLN A 36 12.24 2.80 2.59
C GLN A 36 12.13 4.09 1.78
N ARG A 37 11.31 4.09 0.72
CA ARG A 37 11.07 5.25 -0.14
C ARG A 37 10.51 6.44 0.64
N VAL A 38 9.44 6.23 1.40
CA VAL A 38 8.83 7.25 2.28
C VAL A 38 9.83 7.80 3.30
N LYS A 39 10.66 6.94 3.89
CA LYS A 39 11.71 7.38 4.83
C LYS A 39 12.79 8.21 4.12
N ALA A 40 13.26 7.78 2.95
CA ALA A 40 14.30 8.45 2.18
C ALA A 40 13.87 9.85 1.71
N MET A 41 12.57 10.05 1.46
CA MET A 41 11.99 11.34 1.09
C MET A 41 11.66 12.25 2.27
N GLY A 42 11.95 11.83 3.52
CA GLY A 42 11.61 12.60 4.72
C GLY A 42 10.11 12.68 4.99
N LEU A 43 9.30 11.80 4.37
CA LEU A 43 7.84 11.80 4.50
C LEU A 43 7.34 10.90 5.65
N SER A 44 8.24 10.25 6.38
CA SER A 44 7.89 9.45 7.56
C SER A 44 7.83 10.28 8.84
N GLY A 45 6.92 9.96 9.75
CA GLY A 45 6.84 10.58 11.09
C GLY A 45 5.57 11.40 11.31
N PRO A 46 5.54 12.25 12.35
CA PRO A 46 4.39 13.10 12.65
C PRO A 46 3.98 13.95 11.45
N GLY A 47 2.68 13.95 11.12
CA GLY A 47 2.12 14.62 9.95
C GLY A 47 2.45 13.97 8.60
N GLY A 48 3.21 12.88 8.58
CA GLY A 48 3.67 12.19 7.38
C GLY A 48 2.85 10.97 7.00
N ILE A 49 3.48 10.08 6.24
CA ILE A 49 2.92 8.84 5.71
C ILE A 49 3.40 7.66 6.56
N ARG A 50 2.46 6.82 7.01
CA ARG A 50 2.75 5.61 7.76
C ARG A 50 2.50 4.36 6.92
N ILE A 51 3.57 3.60 6.66
CA ILE A 51 3.50 2.29 6.00
C ILE A 51 3.31 1.17 7.01
N ASN A 52 2.12 0.57 7.02
CA ASN A 52 1.70 -0.51 7.91
C ASN A 52 1.68 -1.86 7.20
N THR A 53 1.82 -2.89 8.02
CA THR A 53 1.58 -4.28 7.64
C THR A 53 0.18 -4.65 8.08
N ALA A 54 -0.56 -5.36 7.24
CA ALA A 54 -1.86 -5.94 7.55
C ALA A 54 -1.87 -7.44 7.27
N GLY A 55 -2.71 -8.16 8.02
CA GLY A 55 -3.14 -9.52 7.65
C GLY A 55 -4.07 -9.50 6.44
N CYS A 56 -4.83 -10.58 6.24
CA CYS A 56 -5.78 -10.67 5.13
C CYS A 56 -6.80 -9.52 5.18
N LEU A 57 -6.97 -8.83 4.05
CA LEU A 57 -7.95 -7.75 3.88
C LEU A 57 -9.20 -8.21 3.08
N ASP A 58 -9.40 -9.52 2.97
CA ASP A 58 -10.54 -10.17 2.32
C ASP A 58 -10.75 -9.87 0.83
N ARG A 59 -9.67 -9.42 0.16
CA ARG A 59 -9.64 -9.10 -1.27
C ARG A 59 -8.54 -9.88 -2.01
N CYS A 60 -8.37 -11.16 -1.67
CA CYS A 60 -7.29 -12.00 -2.19
C CYS A 60 -7.30 -12.14 -3.72
N ASP A 61 -8.48 -12.17 -4.33
CA ASP A 61 -8.63 -12.34 -5.79
C ASP A 61 -8.20 -11.10 -6.59
N GLN A 62 -8.03 -9.96 -5.91
CA GLN A 62 -7.49 -8.71 -6.46
C GLN A 62 -6.03 -8.47 -6.03
N GLY A 63 -5.42 -9.46 -5.36
CA GLY A 63 -4.11 -9.35 -4.74
C GLY A 63 -2.95 -9.16 -5.73
N PRO A 64 -1.84 -8.52 -5.30
CA PRO A 64 -1.64 -7.97 -3.96
C PRO A 64 -2.38 -6.64 -3.77
N VAL A 65 -2.87 -6.38 -2.55
CA VAL A 65 -3.68 -5.18 -2.27
C VAL A 65 -3.07 -4.30 -1.18
N LEU A 66 -3.30 -2.99 -1.31
CA LEU A 66 -3.12 -2.03 -0.22
C LEU A 66 -4.31 -1.06 -0.14
N VAL A 67 -4.56 -0.51 1.04
CA VAL A 67 -5.55 0.55 1.25
C VAL A 67 -4.92 1.79 1.86
N VAL A 68 -5.31 2.96 1.36
CA VAL A 68 -4.90 4.28 1.83
C VAL A 68 -6.03 4.88 2.67
N TYR A 69 -5.73 5.23 3.92
CA TYR A 69 -6.60 6.02 4.80
C TYR A 69 -6.05 7.44 4.98
N PRO A 70 -6.92 8.46 5.20
CA PRO A 70 -8.35 8.34 5.55
C PRO A 70 -9.33 8.10 4.39
N GLU A 71 -8.90 8.21 3.14
CA GLU A 71 -9.77 8.20 1.95
C GLU A 71 -10.39 6.83 1.64
N ALA A 72 -9.89 5.76 2.26
CA ALA A 72 -10.27 4.38 2.02
C ALA A 72 -10.12 3.96 0.54
N VAL A 73 -9.08 4.47 -0.13
CA VAL A 73 -8.77 4.16 -1.53
C VAL A 73 -7.99 2.85 -1.60
N TRP A 74 -8.48 1.91 -2.40
CA TRP A 74 -7.89 0.58 -2.57
C TRP A 74 -7.09 0.50 -3.87
N TYR A 75 -5.91 -0.09 -3.80
CA TYR A 75 -5.03 -0.30 -4.94
C TYR A 75 -4.56 -1.75 -5.04
N THR A 76 -4.34 -2.19 -6.26
CA THR A 76 -3.40 -3.27 -6.59
C THR A 76 -2.07 -2.71 -7.09
N PHE A 77 -1.06 -3.54 -7.22
CA PHE A 77 0.26 -3.18 -7.73
C PHE A 77 1.02 -4.43 -8.20
N VAL A 78 1.86 -4.29 -9.22
CA VAL A 78 2.70 -5.39 -9.75
C VAL A 78 4.19 -5.15 -9.57
N ASP A 79 4.63 -3.88 -9.54
CA ASP A 79 6.04 -3.52 -9.47
C ASP A 79 6.29 -2.22 -8.68
N HIS A 80 7.56 -1.82 -8.60
CA HIS A 80 7.96 -0.61 -7.87
C HIS A 80 7.44 0.68 -8.54
N GLU A 81 7.21 0.68 -9.86
CA GLU A 81 6.75 1.86 -10.59
C GLU A 81 5.30 2.19 -10.19
N ASP A 82 4.45 1.17 -10.04
CA ASP A 82 3.10 1.33 -9.49
C ASP A 82 3.12 1.98 -8.09
N LEU A 83 4.03 1.52 -7.22
CA LEU A 83 4.17 2.07 -5.87
C LEU A 83 4.70 3.50 -5.88
N ASP A 84 5.66 3.80 -6.73
CA ASP A 84 6.17 5.17 -6.89
C ASP A 84 5.08 6.11 -7.45
N GLU A 85 4.22 5.64 -8.35
CA GLU A 85 3.09 6.42 -8.86
C GLU A 85 2.04 6.67 -7.75
N ILE A 86 1.68 5.66 -6.95
CA ILE A 86 0.78 5.84 -5.80
C ILE A 86 1.38 6.86 -4.82
N LEU A 87 2.67 6.78 -4.52
CA LEU A 87 3.34 7.71 -3.61
C LEU A 87 3.33 9.14 -4.17
N GLN A 88 3.72 9.32 -5.43
CA GLN A 88 3.85 10.63 -6.05
C GLN A 88 2.48 11.26 -6.35
N SER A 89 1.65 10.56 -7.12
CA SER A 89 0.36 11.10 -7.57
C SER A 89 -0.62 11.21 -6.39
N HIS A 90 -0.83 10.14 -5.64
CA HIS A 90 -1.87 10.14 -4.61
C HIS A 90 -1.39 10.76 -3.30
N LEU A 91 -0.31 10.26 -2.72
CA LEU A 91 0.05 10.66 -1.34
C LEU A 91 0.69 12.05 -1.28
N ILE A 92 1.42 12.45 -2.32
CA ILE A 92 2.06 13.78 -2.38
C ILE A 92 1.11 14.78 -3.05
N GLU A 93 0.66 14.51 -4.28
CA GLU A 93 -0.13 15.46 -5.08
C GLU A 93 -1.65 15.41 -4.84
N GLY A 94 -2.17 14.39 -4.15
CA GLY A 94 -3.60 14.24 -3.88
C GLY A 94 -4.43 13.77 -5.07
N LYS A 95 -3.80 13.16 -6.09
CA LYS A 95 -4.44 12.64 -7.31
C LYS A 95 -4.47 11.11 -7.28
N VAL A 96 -5.66 10.54 -7.31
CA VAL A 96 -5.84 9.08 -7.30
C VAL A 96 -5.31 8.45 -8.61
N VAL A 97 -4.68 7.28 -8.51
CA VAL A 97 -4.13 6.54 -9.65
C VAL A 97 -5.19 5.58 -10.20
N GLU A 98 -6.08 6.07 -11.06
CA GLU A 98 -7.27 5.34 -11.52
C GLU A 98 -6.97 3.95 -12.10
N ARG A 99 -5.86 3.80 -12.84
CA ARG A 99 -5.46 2.51 -13.46
C ARG A 99 -5.15 1.39 -12.46
N LEU A 100 -4.87 1.74 -11.20
CA LEU A 100 -4.50 0.80 -10.14
C LEU A 100 -5.64 0.57 -9.14
N LEU A 101 -6.77 1.26 -9.30
CA LEU A 101 -7.88 1.17 -8.36
C LEU A 101 -8.51 -0.21 -8.35
N LEU A 102 -9.01 -0.56 -7.17
CA LEU A 102 -9.86 -1.72 -6.96
C LEU A 102 -11.26 -1.25 -6.59
N ASP A 103 -12.27 -1.83 -7.23
CA ASP A 103 -13.70 -1.66 -6.91
C ASP A 103 -14.04 -2.37 -5.58
#